data_AF-A0A2K8Z7X8-F1
#
_entry.id   AF-A0A2K8Z7X8-F1
#
_cell.length_a   1.000
_cell.length_b   1.000
_cell.length_c   1.000
_cell.angle_alpha   90.00
_cell.angle_beta   90.00
_cell.angle_gamma   90.00
#
_symmetry.space_group_name_H-M   'P 1'
#
loop_
_entity.id
_entity.type
_entity.pdbx_description
1 polymer ?
#
loop_
_entity_poly.entity_id
_entity_poly.type
_entity_poly.pdbx_seq_one_letter_code
_entity_poly.pdbx_strand_id
1 'polypeptide(L)'
;MPDANTLTIGIFATLGHHERELIGECTRKALAVKKQQGFVLGSPQNLTPQAQQIGVEAIKQKALTNKHNQLALLTIKEYLHQGKTLQQIADELNASGFRTAKGHLFQRVKVQRLINKSTYNSSPF
;
A
#
# COMPACT_ATOMS: atom_id res chain seq x y z
N MET A 1 -23.56 24.65 11.69
CA MET A 1 -24.60 23.62 11.88
C MET A 1 -25.25 23.91 13.21
N PRO A 2 -26.55 24.27 13.27
CA PRO A 2 -27.22 24.54 14.54
C PRO A 2 -27.23 23.25 15.38
N ASP A 3 -27.14 23.36 16.70
CA ASP A 3 -26.78 22.32 17.66
C ASP A 3 -27.37 20.92 17.36
N ALA A 4 -26.54 20.05 16.79
CA ALA A 4 -26.87 18.65 16.58
C ALA A 4 -26.84 17.92 17.93
N ASN A 5 -27.96 17.94 18.65
CA ASN A 5 -28.15 17.16 19.87
C ASN A 5 -28.04 15.65 19.55
N THR A 6 -27.60 14.84 20.53
CA THR A 6 -27.36 13.39 20.39
C THR A 6 -28.54 12.63 19.79
N LEU A 7 -29.77 13.03 20.12
CA LEU A 7 -30.99 12.47 19.54
C LEU A 7 -31.07 12.69 18.02
N THR A 8 -30.80 13.91 17.57
CA THR A 8 -30.82 14.29 16.16
C THR A 8 -29.76 13.51 15.36
N ILE A 9 -28.56 13.35 15.92
CA ILE A 9 -27.49 12.55 15.31
C ILE A 9 -27.91 11.08 15.18
N GLY A 10 -28.51 10.51 16.23
CA GLY A 10 -28.99 9.13 16.21
C GLY A 10 -30.05 8.89 15.13
N ILE A 11 -31.03 9.79 15.02
CA ILE A 11 -32.09 9.69 14.00
C ILE A 11 -31.48 9.75 12.60
N PHE A 12 -30.63 10.72 12.30
CA PHE A 12 -30.00 10.82 10.97
C PHE A 12 -29.07 9.63 10.67
N ALA A 13 -28.38 9.08 11.67
CA ALA A 13 -27.57 7.89 11.50
C ALA A 13 -28.43 6.67 11.14
N THR A 14 -29.56 6.46 11.83
CA THR A 14 -30.48 5.35 11.53
C THR A 14 -31.15 5.51 10.17
N LEU A 15 -31.51 6.74 9.80
CA LEU A 15 -32.07 7.05 8.49
C LEU A 15 -31.06 6.77 7.37
N GLY A 16 -29.84 7.30 7.48
CA GLY A 16 -28.79 7.06 6.49
C GLY A 16 -28.39 5.58 6.38
N HIS A 17 -28.46 4.83 7.48
CA HIS A 17 -28.27 3.39 7.47
C HIS A 17 -29.38 2.69 6.65
N HIS A 18 -30.63 3.02 6.93
CA HIS A 18 -31.78 2.45 6.22
C HIS A 18 -31.76 2.76 4.72
N GLU A 19 -31.44 4.00 4.33
CA GLU A 19 -31.31 4.39 2.93
C GLU A 19 -30.22 3.58 2.21
N ARG A 20 -29.07 3.36 2.87
CA ARG A 20 -27.99 2.53 2.32
C ARG A 20 -28.44 1.10 2.08
N GLU A 21 -29.18 0.52 3.02
CA GLU A 21 -29.70 -0.85 2.89
C GLU A 21 -30.67 -0.95 1.71
N LEU A 22 -31.63 -0.03 1.60
CA LEU A 22 -32.59 0.01 0.49
C LEU A 22 -31.90 0.14 -0.87
N ILE A 23 -30.92 1.06 -1.00
CA ILE A 23 -30.15 1.22 -2.24
C ILE A 23 -29.40 -0.08 -2.58
N GLY A 24 -28.78 -0.70 -1.56
CA GLY A 24 -28.08 -1.98 -1.72
C GLY A 24 -29.00 -3.10 -2.20
N GLU A 25 -30.20 -3.20 -1.62
CA GLU A 25 -31.21 -4.17 -2.03
C GLU A 25 -31.69 -3.96 -3.46
N CYS A 26 -32.07 -2.74 -3.82
CA CYS A 26 -32.52 -2.39 -5.17
C CYS A 26 -31.44 -2.70 -6.21
N THR A 27 -30.18 -2.34 -5.92
CA THR A 27 -29.05 -2.63 -6.81
C THR A 27 -28.86 -4.13 -6.98
N ARG A 28 -28.92 -4.91 -5.89
CA ARG A 28 -28.76 -6.36 -5.95
C ARG A 28 -29.88 -7.03 -6.74
N LYS A 29 -31.13 -6.59 -6.54
CA LYS A 29 -32.31 -7.07 -7.29
C LYS A 29 -32.15 -6.77 -8.79
N ALA A 30 -31.77 -5.53 -9.15
CA ALA A 30 -31.54 -5.15 -10.54
C ALA A 30 -30.40 -5.95 -11.19
N LEU A 31 -29.27 -6.14 -10.49
CA LEU A 31 -28.15 -6.94 -10.97
C LEU A 31 -28.52 -8.43 -11.14
N ALA A 32 -29.34 -8.97 -10.25
CA ALA A 32 -29.82 -10.36 -10.36
C ALA A 32 -30.66 -10.56 -11.62
N VAL A 33 -31.60 -9.66 -11.91
CA VAL A 33 -32.40 -9.69 -13.14
C VAL A 33 -31.50 -9.55 -14.37
N LYS A 34 -30.56 -8.60 -14.35
CA LYS A 34 -29.62 -8.40 -15.46
C LYS A 34 -28.74 -9.63 -15.72
N LYS A 35 -28.33 -10.33 -14.66
CA LYS A 35 -27.58 -11.59 -14.76
C LYS A 35 -28.45 -12.73 -15.32
N GLN A 36 -29.72 -12.83 -14.91
CA GLN A 36 -30.68 -13.80 -15.44
C GLN A 36 -30.96 -13.60 -16.94
N GLN A 37 -30.90 -12.35 -17.42
CA GLN A 37 -30.96 -12.00 -18.84
C GLN A 37 -29.71 -12.43 -19.64
N GLY A 38 -28.75 -13.12 -19.00
CA GLY A 38 -27.54 -13.63 -19.65
C GLY A 38 -26.38 -12.62 -19.72
N PHE A 39 -26.52 -11.44 -19.11
CA PHE A 39 -25.44 -10.46 -19.10
C PHE A 39 -24.33 -10.88 -18.13
N VAL A 40 -23.09 -10.90 -18.61
CA VAL A 40 -21.91 -11.15 -17.77
C VAL A 40 -21.57 -9.89 -16.97
N LEU A 41 -21.65 -9.97 -15.65
CA LEU A 41 -21.29 -8.86 -14.76
C LEU A 41 -19.79 -8.85 -14.48
N GLY A 42 -19.18 -7.66 -14.53
CA GLY A 42 -17.75 -7.45 -14.26
C GLY A 42 -16.87 -7.51 -15.52
N SER A 43 -15.56 -7.29 -15.33
CA SER A 43 -14.54 -7.35 -16.38
C SER A 43 -13.38 -8.23 -15.89
N PRO A 44 -13.46 -9.57 -16.10
CA PRO A 44 -12.42 -10.50 -15.67
C PRO A 44 -11.13 -10.40 -16.50
N GLN A 45 -11.11 -9.60 -17.56
CA GLN A 45 -9.94 -9.44 -18.45
C GLN A 45 -8.68 -8.96 -17.70
N ASN A 46 -8.85 -8.25 -16.58
CA ASN A 46 -7.76 -7.77 -15.74
C ASN A 46 -7.37 -8.75 -14.62
N LEU A 47 -8.05 -9.90 -14.50
CA LEU A 47 -7.77 -10.94 -13.50
C LEU A 47 -7.00 -12.11 -14.10
N THR A 48 -6.16 -11.85 -15.10
CA THR A 48 -5.28 -12.85 -15.70
C THR A 48 -3.99 -12.99 -14.89
N PRO A 49 -3.33 -14.17 -14.90
CA PRO A 49 -2.01 -14.33 -14.32
C PRO A 49 -0.99 -13.30 -14.86
N GLN A 50 -1.12 -12.92 -16.13
CA GLN A 50 -0.29 -11.88 -16.77
C GLN A 50 -0.52 -10.50 -16.14
N ALA A 51 -1.78 -10.08 -15.94
CA ALA A 51 -2.09 -8.82 -15.29
C ALA A 51 -1.57 -8.77 -13.84
N GLN A 52 -1.63 -9.89 -13.11
CA GLN A 52 -1.03 -10.01 -11.78
C GLN A 52 0.49 -9.83 -11.82
N GLN A 53 1.18 -10.49 -12.77
CA GLN A 53 2.62 -10.34 -12.95
C GLN A 53 3.02 -8.89 -13.26
N ILE A 54 2.30 -8.23 -14.17
CA ILE A 54 2.53 -6.82 -14.50
C ILE A 54 2.37 -5.93 -13.26
N GLY A 55 1.34 -6.16 -12.45
CA GLY A 55 1.13 -5.41 -11.20
C GLY A 55 2.26 -5.61 -10.20
N VAL A 56 2.72 -6.85 -10.01
CA VAL A 56 3.88 -7.16 -9.14
C VAL A 56 5.15 -6.50 -9.67
N GLU A 57 5.39 -6.56 -10.99
CA GLU A 57 6.56 -5.96 -11.61
C GLU A 57 6.54 -4.43 -11.45
N ALA A 58 5.41 -3.77 -11.69
CA ALA A 58 5.26 -2.34 -11.48
C ALA A 58 5.57 -1.92 -10.03
N ILE A 59 5.14 -2.72 -9.04
CA ILE A 59 5.45 -2.49 -7.62
C ILE A 59 6.96 -2.67 -7.37
N LYS A 60 7.58 -3.72 -7.91
CA LYS A 60 9.03 -3.97 -7.79
C LYS A 60 9.84 -2.82 -8.38
N GLN A 61 9.50 -2.40 -9.60
CA GLN A 61 10.13 -1.30 -10.31
C GLN A 61 10.01 0.02 -9.53
N LYS A 62 8.80 0.37 -9.07
CA LYS A 62 8.59 1.56 -8.22
C LYS A 62 9.43 1.53 -6.94
N ALA A 63 9.62 0.35 -6.37
CA ALA A 63 10.46 0.18 -5.19
C ALA A 63 11.97 0.24 -5.49
N LEU A 64 12.40 -0.05 -6.73
CA LEU A 64 13.80 0.04 -7.19
C LEU A 64 14.17 1.47 -7.60
N THR A 65 13.27 2.17 -8.28
CA THR A 65 13.48 3.54 -8.80
C THR A 65 13.25 4.63 -7.74
N ASN A 66 12.92 4.24 -6.50
CA ASN A 66 12.74 5.20 -5.44
C ASN A 66 14.07 5.85 -5.05
N LYS A 67 14.26 7.11 -5.45
CA LYS A 67 15.47 7.91 -5.20
C LYS A 67 15.88 7.92 -3.72
N HIS A 68 14.93 8.01 -2.79
CA HIS A 68 15.23 8.00 -1.35
C HIS A 68 15.83 6.67 -0.90
N ASN A 69 15.33 5.55 -1.43
CA ASN A 69 15.88 4.23 -1.10
C ASN A 69 17.28 4.04 -1.72
N GLN A 70 17.52 4.57 -2.92
CA GLN A 70 18.83 4.48 -3.58
C GLN A 70 19.89 5.27 -2.82
N LEU A 71 19.56 6.51 -2.40
CA LEU A 71 20.44 7.33 -1.59
C LEU A 71 20.71 6.69 -0.22
N ALA A 72 19.66 6.20 0.45
CA ALA A 72 19.82 5.49 1.72
C ALA A 72 20.69 4.23 1.57
N LEU A 73 20.56 3.48 0.45
CA LEU A 73 21.40 2.30 0.18
C LEU A 73 22.89 2.62 0.06
N LEU A 74 23.24 3.75 -0.55
CA LEU A 74 24.64 4.18 -0.66
C LEU A 74 25.24 4.41 0.74
N THR A 75 24.53 5.16 1.58
CA THR A 75 24.94 5.44 2.96
C THR A 75 24.97 4.17 3.82
N ILE A 76 24.01 3.26 3.64
CA ILE A 76 24.00 1.96 4.34
C ILE A 76 25.25 1.15 3.99
N LYS A 77 25.65 1.09 2.72
CA LYS A 77 26.86 0.37 2.30
C LYS A 77 28.10 0.91 2.98
N GLU A 78 28.24 2.23 3.05
CA GLU A 78 29.36 2.89 3.73
C GLU A 78 29.41 2.51 5.22
N TYR A 79 28.28 2.57 5.92
CA TYR A 79 28.23 2.19 7.34
C TYR A 79 28.44 0.69 7.60
N LEU A 80 28.07 -0.18 6.65
CA LEU A 80 28.40 -1.60 6.72
C LEU A 80 29.91 -1.85 6.61
N HIS A 81 30.60 -1.12 5.72
CA HIS A 81 32.06 -1.20 5.62
C HIS A 81 32.76 -0.71 6.91
N GLN A 82 32.15 0.23 7.63
CA GLN A 82 32.60 0.69 8.94
C GLN A 82 32.26 -0.29 10.08
N GLY A 83 31.61 -1.42 9.80
CA GLY A 83 31.27 -2.45 10.79
C GLY A 83 30.11 -2.08 11.72
N LYS A 84 29.31 -1.06 11.40
CA LYS A 84 28.16 -0.66 12.22
C LYS A 84 27.07 -1.73 12.20
N THR A 85 26.40 -1.90 13.34
CA THR A 85 25.23 -2.78 13.43
C THR A 85 24.03 -2.20 12.69
N LEU A 86 23.10 -3.06 12.28
CA LEU A 86 21.88 -2.63 11.56
C LEU A 86 21.00 -1.64 12.34
N GLN A 87 21.04 -1.72 13.67
CA GLN A 87 20.32 -0.79 14.53
C GLN A 87 20.99 0.60 14.49
N GLN A 88 22.31 0.65 14.69
CA GLN A 88 23.08 1.90 14.58
C GLN A 88 22.93 2.54 13.20
N ILE A 89 22.92 1.75 12.13
CA ILE A 89 22.67 2.25 10.77
C ILE A 89 21.30 2.92 10.66
N ALA A 90 20.25 2.34 11.25
CA ALA A 90 18.92 2.94 11.22
C ALA A 90 18.89 4.28 11.98
N ASP A 91 19.54 4.34 13.13
CA ASP A 91 19.59 5.54 13.97
C ASP A 91 20.38 6.67 13.28
N GLU A 92 21.52 6.35 12.68
CA GLU A 92 22.36 7.28 11.91
C GLU A 92 21.66 7.82 10.65
N LEU A 93 20.94 6.96 9.92
CA LEU A 93 20.12 7.38 8.79
C LEU A 93 19.03 8.37 9.23
N ASN A 94 18.38 8.08 10.35
CA ASN A 94 17.32 8.94 10.89
C ASN A 94 17.87 10.29 11.37
N ALA A 95 19.04 10.28 12.03
CA ALA A 95 19.77 11.46 12.47
C ALA A 95 20.23 12.32 11.29
N SER A 96 20.72 11.69 10.22
CA SER A 96 21.12 12.35 8.97
C SER A 96 19.93 12.86 8.12
N GLY A 97 18.70 12.74 8.63
CA GLY A 97 17.50 13.27 7.97
C GLY A 97 16.92 12.36 6.88
N PHE A 98 17.46 11.16 6.67
CA PHE A 98 16.86 10.21 5.73
C PHE A 98 15.48 9.75 6.23
N ARG A 99 14.53 9.67 5.30
CA ARG A 99 13.19 9.15 5.53
C ARG A 99 12.84 8.12 4.46
N THR A 100 11.98 7.19 4.82
CA THR A 100 11.50 6.15 3.90
C THR A 100 10.61 6.75 2.82
N ALA A 101 10.32 5.99 1.75
CA ALA A 101 9.46 6.42 0.65
C ALA A 101 8.10 7.04 1.04
N LYS A 102 7.58 6.73 2.23
CA LYS A 102 6.32 7.26 2.78
C LYS A 102 6.51 8.34 3.86
N GLY A 103 7.74 8.83 4.06
CA GLY A 103 8.06 9.87 5.04
C GLY A 103 8.35 9.38 6.46
N HIS A 104 8.26 8.08 6.74
CA HIS A 104 8.54 7.55 8.08
C HIS A 104 10.03 7.33 8.36
N LEU A 105 10.39 7.22 9.63
CA LEU A 105 11.72 6.82 10.09
C LEU A 105 12.11 5.41 9.58
N PHE A 106 13.42 5.23 9.43
CA PHE A 106 14.05 3.94 9.20
C PHE A 106 14.04 3.11 10.48
N GLN A 107 13.83 1.81 10.31
CA GLN A 107 13.90 0.82 11.38
C GLN A 107 14.88 -0.26 10.93
N ARG A 108 15.50 -0.95 11.89
CA ARG A 108 16.43 -2.07 11.63
C ARG A 108 15.92 -3.05 10.57
N VAL A 109 14.65 -3.45 10.64
CA VAL A 109 14.05 -4.39 9.68
C VAL A 109 14.00 -3.82 8.26
N LYS A 110 13.75 -2.51 8.11
CA LYS A 110 13.77 -1.86 6.78
C LYS A 110 15.17 -1.80 6.21
N VAL A 111 16.18 -1.52 7.05
CA VAL A 111 17.60 -1.55 6.65
C VAL A 111 17.99 -2.94 6.17
N GLN A 112 17.66 -4.01 6.92
CA GLN A 112 17.89 -5.39 6.49
C GLN A 112 17.24 -5.70 5.14
N ARG A 113 15.97 -5.32 4.95
CA ARG A 113 15.24 -5.57 3.70
C ARG A 113 15.87 -4.85 2.51
N LEU A 114 16.35 -3.62 2.71
CA LEU A 114 17.06 -2.87 1.66
C LEU A 114 18.37 -3.56 1.27
N ILE A 115 19.16 -4.00 2.27
CA ILE A 115 20.40 -4.74 2.02
C ILE A 115 20.13 -6.01 1.23
N ASN A 116 19.23 -6.87 1.71
CA ASN A 116 18.89 -8.14 1.05
C ASN A 116 18.42 -7.93 -0.39
N LYS A 117 17.62 -6.88 -0.62
CA LYS A 117 17.15 -6.52 -1.96
C LYS A 117 18.31 -6.09 -2.87
N SER A 118 19.29 -5.34 -2.34
CA SER A 118 20.46 -4.91 -3.11
C SER A 118 21.40 -6.06 -3.45
N THR A 119 21.58 -7.01 -2.53
CA THR A 119 22.42 -8.21 -2.75
C THR A 119 21.81 -9.11 -3.82
N TYR A 120 20.50 -9.35 -3.77
CA TYR A 120 19.78 -10.13 -4.80
C TYR A 120 19.92 -9.51 -6.19
N ASN A 121 19.95 -8.18 -6.29
CA ASN A 121 20.07 -7.48 -7.57
C ASN A 121 21.52 -7.41 -8.10
N SER A 122 22.50 -7.84 -7.30
CA SER A 122 23.93 -7.85 -7.63
C SER A 122 24.47 -9.27 -7.89
N SER A 123 23.64 -10.30 -7.75
CA SER A 123 23.97 -11.70 -8.05
C SER A 123 23.22 -12.15 -9.31
N PRO A 124 23.88 -12.26 -10.47
CA PRO A 124 23.31 -12.84 -11.67
C PRO A 124 23.59 -14.34 -11.67
N PHE A 125 22.80 -15.11 -10.93
CA PHE A 125 22.69 -16.56 -11.12
C PHE A 125 21.24 -16.98 -10.87
#